data_AF-A0AAJ2MK19-F1
#
_entry.id   AF-A0AAJ2MK19-F1
#
_cell.length_a   1.000
_cell.length_b   1.000
_cell.length_c   1.000
_cell.angle_alpha   90.00
_cell.angle_beta   90.00
_cell.angle_gamma   90.00
#
_symmetry.space_group_name_H-M   'P 1'
#
loop_
_entity.id
_entity.type
_entity.pdbx_description
1 polymer ?
#
loop_
_entity_poly.entity_id
_entity_poly.type
_entity_poly.pdbx_seq_one_letter_code
_entity_poly.pdbx_strand_id
1 'polypeptide(L)' 'MVDRSYSPYESIRNYHDRGMMKWGAFATGELTEAQKKYTEEQLIKDSVDARYRESYDEEW' A
#
# COMPACT_ATOMS: atom_id res chain seq x y z
N MET A 1 -6.02 25.91 9.39
CA MET A 1 -4.74 26.63 9.34
C MET A 1 -4.64 27.44 10.61
N VAL A 2 -3.59 27.25 11.42
CA VAL A 2 -3.42 28.00 12.68
C VAL A 2 -2.85 29.37 12.33
N ASP A 3 -3.52 30.45 12.75
CA ASP A 3 -2.95 31.79 12.61
C ASP A 3 -1.79 31.95 13.60
N ARG A 4 -0.64 32.41 13.08
CA ARG A 4 0.59 32.60 13.85
C ARG A 4 1.13 34.01 13.70
N SER A 5 0.33 34.93 13.15
CA SER A 5 0.69 36.33 12.88
C SER A 5 1.23 37.07 14.11
N TYR A 6 0.82 36.64 15.31
CA TYR A 6 1.23 37.19 16.60
C TYR A 6 2.68 36.87 16.99
N SER A 7 3.35 35.91 16.33
CA SER A 7 4.70 35.51 16.69
C SER A 7 5.74 36.54 16.22
N PRO A 8 6.66 36.98 17.10
CA PRO A 8 7.75 37.89 16.72
C PRO A 8 8.75 37.23 15.77
N TYR A 9 8.83 35.90 15.76
CA TYR A 9 9.71 35.13 14.89
C TYR A 9 9.06 34.86 13.53
N GLU A 10 9.72 35.31 12.46
CA GLU A 10 9.29 35.10 11.07
C GLU A 10 9.21 33.61 10.70
N SER A 11 10.14 32.79 11.23
CA SER A 11 10.17 31.34 11.01
C SER A 11 8.90 30.62 11.46
N ILE A 12 8.22 31.13 12.49
CA ILE A 12 6.98 30.57 13.04
C ILE A 12 5.77 31.07 12.24
N ARG A 13 5.77 32.34 11.82
CA ARG A 13 4.72 32.93 10.98
C ARG A 13 4.62 32.23 9.62
N ASN A 14 5.78 31.92 9.03
CA ASN A 14 5.89 31.25 7.74
C ASN A 14 6.06 29.73 7.86
N TYR A 15 5.85 29.15 9.06
CA TYR A 15 5.98 27.71 9.24
C TYR A 15 4.86 26.97 8.51
N HIS A 16 5.20 26.36 7.38
CA HIS A 16 4.37 25.34 6.76
C HIS A 16 4.69 23.99 7.39
N ASP A 17 3.66 23.41 8.02
CA ASP A 17 3.72 22.06 8.55
C ASP A 17 3.96 21.07 7.40
N ARG A 18 5.18 20.53 7.32
CA ARG A 18 5.56 19.53 6.32
C ARG A 18 4.88 18.18 6.57
N GLY A 19 4.31 17.96 7.76
CA GLY A 19 3.46 16.80 8.07
C GLY A 19 2.11 16.83 7.35
N MET A 20 1.70 17.98 6.80
CA MET A 20 0.60 18.09 5.83
C MET A 20 1.02 17.75 4.39
N MET A 21 2.23 17.24 4.14
CA MET A 21 2.47 16.45 2.93
C MET A 21 1.61 15.20 3.05
N LYS A 22 0.48 15.20 2.34
CA LYS A 22 -0.43 14.07 2.27
C LYS A 22 0.37 12.86 1.79
N TRP A 23 0.64 11.91 2.69
CA TRP A 23 1.16 10.57 2.36
C TRP A 23 0.22 9.82 1.39
N GLY A 24 -0.97 10.36 1.11
CA GLY A 24 -1.99 9.75 0.25
C GLY A 24 -1.67 9.68 -1.24
N ALA A 25 -0.60 10.31 -1.74
CA ALA A 25 -0.25 10.23 -3.17
C ALA A 25 0.70 9.07 -3.52
N PHE A 26 1.35 8.44 -2.53
CA PHE A 26 2.27 7.31 -2.75
C PHE A 26 1.63 5.94 -2.48
N ALA A 27 0.36 5.88 -2.06
CA ALA A 27 -0.18 4.67 -1.43
C ALA A 27 -1.29 3.93 -2.18
N THR A 28 -1.70 4.34 -3.40
CA THR A 28 -2.86 3.71 -4.05
C THR A 28 -2.58 3.11 -5.42
N GLY A 29 -1.69 3.67 -6.25
CA GLY A 29 -1.38 3.07 -7.56
C GLY A 29 -0.52 1.82 -7.43
N GLU A 30 0.72 2.00 -6.97
CA GLU A 30 1.72 0.92 -6.87
C GLU A 30 1.34 -0.17 -5.88
N LEU A 31 0.72 0.19 -4.74
CA LEU A 31 0.24 -0.80 -3.76
C LEU A 31 -0.91 -1.66 -4.30
N THR A 32 -1.80 -1.09 -5.12
CA THR A 32 -2.89 -1.88 -5.73
C THR A 32 -2.34 -2.88 -6.76
N GLU A 33 -1.33 -2.48 -7.54
CA GLU A 33 -0.67 -3.39 -8.48
C GLU A 33 0.11 -4.50 -7.76
N ALA A 34 0.82 -4.17 -6.67
CA ALA A 34 1.51 -5.15 -5.85
C ALA A 34 0.53 -6.15 -5.20
N GLN A 35 -0.61 -5.69 -4.69
CA GLN A 35 -1.65 -6.55 -4.12
C GLN A 35 -2.27 -7.47 -5.18
N LYS A 36 -2.52 -6.97 -6.40
CA LYS A 36 -3.03 -7.79 -7.51
C LYS A 36 -2.07 -8.93 -7.87
N LYS A 37 -0.78 -8.61 -8.06
CA LYS A 37 0.26 -9.61 -8.37
C LYS A 37 0.35 -10.68 -7.27
N TYR A 38 0.36 -10.27 -6.01
CA TYR A 38 0.40 -11.20 -4.89
C TYR A 38 -0.81 -12.15 -4.88
N THR A 39 -2.00 -11.63 -5.17
CA THR A 39 -3.23 -12.44 -5.20
C THR A 39 -3.22 -13.45 -6.35
N GLU A 40 -2.76 -13.03 -7.54
CA GLU A 40 -2.62 -13.91 -8.71
C GLU A 40 -1.62 -15.04 -8.44
N GLU A 41 -0.47 -14.75 -7.81
CA GLU A 41 0.53 -15.76 -7.46
C GLU A 41 0.00 -16.80 -6.45
N GLN A 42 -0.83 -16.38 -5.48
CA GLN A 42 -1.45 -17.30 -4.52
C GLN A 42 -2.47 -18.20 -5.21
N LEU A 43 -3.35 -17.64 -6.05
CA LEU A 43 -4.33 -18.42 -6.79
C LEU A 43 -3.68 -19.46 -7.71
N ILE A 44 -2.56 -19.12 -8.36
CA ILE A 44 -1.79 -20.06 -9.17
C ILE A 44 -1.24 -21.18 -8.28
N LYS A 45 -0.62 -20.85 -7.14
CA LYS A 45 -0.10 -21.86 -6.20
C LYS A 45 -1.18 -22.81 -5.70
N ASP A 46 -2.33 -22.28 -5.28
CA ASP A 46 -3.44 -23.08 -4.77
C ASP A 46 -4.02 -24.00 -5.86
N SER A 47 -4.13 -23.51 -7.10
CA SER A 47 -4.59 -24.33 -8.23
C SER A 47 -3.60 -25.42 -8.63
N VAL A 48 -2.30 -25.15 -8.52
CA VAL A 48 -1.24 -26.13 -8.76
C VAL A 48 -1.23 -27.19 -7.67
N ASP A 49 -1.36 -26.79 -6.40
CA ASP A 49 -1.45 -27.71 -5.25
C ASP A 49 -2.66 -28.64 -5.37
N ALA A 50 -3.82 -28.09 -5.73
CA ALA A 50 -5.04 -28.86 -5.98
C ALA A 50 -4.87 -29.89 -7.10
N ARG A 51 -4.27 -29.48 -8.23
CA ARG A 51 -3.99 -30.39 -9.35
C ARG A 51 -3.02 -31.51 -8.97
N TYR A 52 -1.98 -31.19 -8.21
CA TYR A 52 -1.04 -32.20 -7.72
C TYR A 52 -1.77 -33.19 -6.80
N ARG A 53 -2.65 -32.71 -5.92
CA ARG A 53 -3.43 -33.57 -5.04
C ARG A 53 -4.35 -34.51 -5.81
N GLU A 54 -5.08 -34.02 -6.80
CA GLU A 54 -5.94 -34.86 -7.66
C GLU A 54 -5.14 -35.93 -8.40
N SER A 55 -3.92 -35.62 -8.86
CA SER A 55 -3.08 -36.60 -9.55
C SER A 55 -2.66 -37.80 -8.67
N TYR A 56 -2.55 -37.61 -7.35
CA TYR A 56 -2.26 -38.71 -6.42
C TYR A 56 -3.50 -39.55 -6.08
N ASP A 57 -4.69 -38.96 -6.15
CA ASP A 57 -5.95 -39.66 -5.89
C ASP A 57 -6.39 -40.52 -7.10
N GLU A 58 -5.93 -40.21 -8.33
CA GLU A 58 -6.21 -40.99 -9.56
C GLU A 58 -5.31 -42.23 -9.77
N GLU A 59 -4.19 -42.35 -9.05
CA GLU A 59 -3.24 -43.47 -9.20
C GLU A 59 -3.53 -44.71 -8.30
N TRP A 60 -4.66 -44.72 -7.59
CA TRP A 60 -5.12 -45.84 -6.73
C TRP A 60 -6.52 -46.35 -7.12
#